data_AF-A0A1Q8Q287-F1
#
_entry.id   AF-A0A1Q8Q287-F1
#
_cell.length_a   1.000
_cell.length_b   1.000
_cell.length_c   1.000
_cell.angle_alpha   90.00
_cell.angle_beta   90.00
_cell.angle_gamma   90.00
#
_symmetry.space_group_name_H-M   'P 1'
#
loop_
_entity.id
_entity.type
_entity.pdbx_description
1 polymer ?
#
loop_
_entity_poly.entity_id
_entity_poly.type
_entity_poly.pdbx_seq_one_letter_code
_entity_poly.pdbx_strand_id
1 'polypeptide(L)'
;MRMIFEPNFKKAEQAAYQLHEIANITALPVKVRKIDKHFKDLKIKPYKWFAKEWGITHEETIRLLGSDEGCCFHWKQQDIYLVLYNEKVENQARIRWTIAHELGHYMLKHNLKSQRSILGRGGVPDKEYDMYEKEANCFARNFLAPPVVITNLPHWDTYLIGELCNISFEASTHTFEFYKNGKKIGVRYSLGSKIGLRFKQFVFKVSNKKYCKNCNVSFVSETARFCECCGSDQLTRTLFLNQGDDIEMIYPVVYSADESGKVNICPRCLNEEMHPAGDFCPQCGLEVVNRCDDISYYSNHAPVFNCEAVLSPNQRHCHVCGCQSTFLRNGVLEPWEKIKEKAGQTTVLSEGFSKNPSL
;
A
#
# COMPACT_ATOMS: atom_id res chain seq x y z
N MET A 1 -21.33 -37.15 24.64
CA MET A 1 -21.33 -36.27 23.44
C MET A 1 -19.89 -35.85 23.19
N ARG A 2 -19.21 -36.38 22.16
CA ARG A 2 -17.83 -35.94 21.83
C ARG A 2 -17.92 -34.49 21.34
N MET A 3 -17.35 -33.54 22.09
CA MET A 3 -17.17 -32.17 21.58
C MET A 3 -16.26 -32.25 20.35
N ILE A 4 -16.77 -31.81 19.21
CA ILE A 4 -15.98 -31.69 17.97
C ILE A 4 -15.47 -30.25 17.94
N PHE A 5 -14.16 -30.07 17.97
CA PHE A 5 -13.50 -28.77 17.89
C PHE A 5 -13.17 -28.50 16.43
N GLU A 6 -14.02 -27.73 15.74
CA GLU A 6 -13.84 -27.34 14.33
C GLU A 6 -13.52 -25.84 14.22
N PRO A 7 -12.51 -25.45 13.42
CA PRO A 7 -12.14 -24.03 13.26
C PRO A 7 -13.26 -23.20 12.64
N ASN A 8 -13.58 -22.06 13.25
CA ASN A 8 -14.49 -21.08 12.69
C ASN A 8 -13.76 -20.07 11.82
N PHE A 9 -13.40 -20.48 10.60
CA PHE A 9 -12.67 -19.64 9.65
C PHE A 9 -13.41 -18.37 9.27
N LYS A 10 -14.75 -18.40 9.22
CA LYS A 10 -15.58 -17.22 8.92
C LYS A 10 -15.45 -16.16 10.02
N LYS A 11 -15.45 -16.59 11.28
CA LYS A 11 -15.21 -15.69 12.42
C LYS A 11 -13.81 -15.09 12.38
N ALA A 12 -12.79 -15.89 12.06
CA ALA A 12 -11.42 -15.40 11.91
C ALA A 12 -11.28 -14.36 10.78
N GLU A 13 -11.92 -14.59 9.64
CA GLU A 13 -11.97 -13.63 8.54
C GLU A 13 -12.68 -12.33 8.96
N GLN A 14 -13.86 -12.43 9.59
CA GLN A 14 -14.62 -11.27 10.06
C GLN A 14 -13.85 -10.45 11.08
N ALA A 15 -13.12 -11.09 12.00
CA ALA A 15 -12.25 -10.42 12.97
C ALA A 15 -11.12 -9.65 12.28
N ALA A 16 -10.54 -10.20 11.21
CA ALA A 16 -9.54 -9.49 10.42
C ALA A 16 -10.14 -8.25 9.74
N TYR A 17 -11.33 -8.34 9.16
CA TYR A 17 -12.02 -7.20 8.55
C TYR A 17 -12.41 -6.13 9.59
N GLN A 18 -12.83 -6.55 10.78
CA GLN A 18 -13.10 -5.64 11.90
C GLN A 18 -11.82 -4.88 12.30
N LEU A 19 -10.66 -5.55 12.34
CA LEU A 19 -9.41 -4.87 12.66
C LEU A 19 -9.00 -3.85 11.58
N HIS A 20 -9.22 -4.16 10.30
CA HIS A 20 -9.04 -3.16 9.22
C HIS A 20 -9.88 -1.92 9.41
N GLU A 21 -11.11 -2.08 9.90
CA GLU A 21 -12.02 -0.98 10.18
C GLU A 21 -11.54 -0.15 11.38
N ILE A 22 -11.25 -0.80 12.51
CA ILE A 22 -10.77 -0.15 13.74
C ILE A 22 -9.48 0.65 13.49
N ALA A 23 -8.54 0.07 12.74
CA ALA A 23 -7.24 0.69 12.47
C ALA A 23 -7.22 1.59 11.21
N ASN A 24 -8.39 1.82 10.60
CA ASN A 24 -8.56 2.58 9.37
C ASN A 24 -7.62 2.19 8.21
N ILE A 25 -7.40 0.88 7.98
CA ILE A 25 -6.39 0.38 7.02
C ILE A 25 -6.93 0.37 5.59
N THR A 26 -6.43 1.26 4.75
CA THR A 26 -6.85 1.41 3.33
C THR A 26 -5.81 0.97 2.30
N ALA A 27 -4.60 0.58 2.73
CA ALA A 27 -3.49 0.22 1.86
C ALA A 27 -2.61 -0.88 2.47
N LEU A 28 -1.86 -1.58 1.61
CA LEU A 28 -0.85 -2.57 2.00
C LEU A 28 0.57 -2.01 1.76
N PRO A 29 1.58 -2.48 2.51
CA PRO A 29 1.49 -3.46 3.60
C PRO A 29 0.95 -2.86 4.90
N VAL A 30 0.19 -3.66 5.67
CA VAL A 30 -0.30 -3.27 7.00
C VAL A 30 0.85 -3.02 7.97
N LYS A 31 0.79 -1.89 8.70
CA LYS A 31 1.74 -1.48 9.74
C LYS A 31 1.46 -2.18 11.08
N VAL A 32 1.70 -3.49 11.15
CA VAL A 32 1.30 -4.34 12.29
C VAL A 32 1.78 -3.87 13.67
N ARG A 33 3.00 -3.29 13.75
CA ARG A 33 3.58 -2.81 15.02
C ARG A 33 2.91 -1.56 15.60
N LYS A 34 1.99 -0.93 14.86
CA LYS A 34 1.27 0.28 15.30
C LYS A 34 -0.19 -0.01 15.69
N ILE A 35 -0.62 -1.27 15.61
CA ILE A 35 -2.02 -1.66 15.81
C ILE A 35 -2.47 -1.47 17.27
N ASP A 36 -1.57 -1.67 18.22
CA ASP A 36 -1.84 -1.46 19.65
C ASP A 36 -2.31 -0.04 19.99
N LYS A 37 -1.98 0.96 19.17
CA LYS A 37 -2.47 2.36 19.35
C LYS A 37 -3.99 2.51 19.29
N HIS A 38 -4.69 1.55 18.68
CA HIS A 38 -6.14 1.56 18.54
C HIS A 38 -6.87 0.87 19.70
N PHE A 39 -6.15 0.33 20.67
CA PHE A 39 -6.70 -0.43 21.79
C PHE A 39 -6.10 0.04 23.12
N LYS A 40 -6.92 0.16 24.15
CA LYS A 40 -6.45 0.55 25.49
C LYS A 40 -5.80 -0.63 26.22
N ASP A 41 -6.31 -1.83 25.98
CA ASP A 41 -5.96 -3.10 26.62
C ASP A 41 -4.92 -3.92 25.83
N LEU A 42 -4.24 -3.35 24.83
CA LEU A 42 -3.26 -4.07 24.01
C LEU A 42 -1.92 -3.31 23.98
N LYS A 43 -0.81 -4.06 24.04
CA LYS A 43 0.54 -3.59 23.71
C LYS A 43 1.23 -4.60 22.81
N ILE A 44 1.98 -4.10 21.82
CA ILE A 44 2.84 -4.92 20.98
C ILE A 44 4.30 -4.64 21.37
N LYS A 45 5.03 -5.64 21.85
CA LYS A 45 6.37 -5.46 22.41
C LYS A 45 7.36 -6.56 21.98
N PRO A 46 8.64 -6.23 21.78
CA PRO A 46 9.66 -7.23 21.51
C PRO A 46 10.00 -8.04 22.77
N TYR A 47 10.55 -9.25 22.59
CA TYR A 47 11.04 -10.08 23.69
C TYR A 47 12.12 -9.37 24.51
N LYS A 48 13.00 -8.58 23.90
CA LYS A 48 13.96 -7.74 24.63
C LYS A 48 13.30 -6.77 25.62
N TRP A 49 12.13 -6.22 25.29
CA TRP A 49 11.39 -5.38 26.24
C TRP A 49 10.87 -6.22 27.40
N PHE A 50 10.24 -7.35 27.13
CA PHE A 50 9.72 -8.25 28.16
C PHE A 50 10.83 -8.75 29.10
N ALA A 51 11.96 -9.21 28.55
CA ALA A 51 13.13 -9.64 29.29
C ALA A 51 13.61 -8.57 30.29
N LYS A 52 13.66 -7.30 29.85
CA LYS A 52 14.06 -6.17 30.68
C LYS A 52 13.06 -5.89 31.81
N GLU A 53 11.76 -5.85 31.51
CA GLU A 53 10.72 -5.56 32.50
C GLU A 53 10.61 -6.65 33.57
N TRP A 54 10.89 -7.91 33.22
CA TRP A 54 10.86 -9.05 34.15
C TRP A 54 12.23 -9.39 34.77
N GLY A 55 13.31 -8.71 34.38
CA GLY A 55 14.66 -8.97 34.89
C GLY A 55 15.20 -10.36 34.53
N ILE A 56 14.81 -10.91 33.38
CA ILE A 56 15.18 -12.25 32.90
C ILE A 56 16.00 -12.19 31.60
N THR A 57 16.70 -13.26 31.26
CA THR A 57 17.42 -13.35 29.97
C THR A 57 16.47 -13.59 28.79
N HIS A 58 17.01 -13.49 27.57
CA HIS A 58 16.26 -13.81 26.36
C HIS A 58 15.89 -15.31 26.30
N GLU A 59 16.80 -16.19 26.71
CA GLU A 59 16.59 -17.64 26.75
C GLU A 59 15.57 -18.02 27.83
N GLU A 60 15.55 -17.30 28.96
CA GLU A 60 14.50 -17.42 29.97
C GLU A 60 13.15 -16.93 29.46
N THR A 61 13.13 -15.84 28.68
CA THR A 61 11.91 -15.34 28.04
C THR A 61 11.30 -16.38 27.11
N ILE A 62 12.11 -17.02 26.24
CA ILE A 62 11.63 -18.09 25.34
C ILE A 62 11.07 -19.26 26.15
N ARG A 63 11.77 -19.69 27.20
CA ARG A 63 11.33 -20.80 28.08
C ARG A 63 10.02 -20.47 28.80
N LEU A 64 9.88 -19.26 29.32
CA LEU A 64 8.71 -18.80 30.06
C LEU A 64 7.48 -18.64 29.14
N LEU A 65 7.67 -18.04 27.96
CA LEU A 65 6.60 -17.80 27.00
C LEU A 65 6.26 -19.04 26.14
N GLY A 66 7.10 -20.07 26.17
CA GLY A 66 6.88 -21.32 25.44
C GLY A 66 6.90 -21.17 23.92
N SER A 67 7.55 -20.12 23.42
CA SER A 67 7.73 -19.89 21.97
C SER A 67 8.99 -19.06 21.70
N ASP A 68 9.74 -19.49 20.69
CA ASP A 68 10.91 -18.82 20.14
C ASP A 68 10.56 -17.74 19.11
N GLU A 69 9.31 -17.62 18.68
CA GLU A 69 8.86 -16.62 17.70
C GLU A 69 8.02 -15.50 18.30
N GLY A 70 6.99 -15.86 19.06
CA GLY A 70 6.02 -14.90 19.58
C GLY A 70 4.87 -15.56 20.32
N CYS A 71 4.13 -14.75 21.06
CA CYS A 71 2.98 -15.22 21.82
C CYS A 71 1.99 -14.07 22.10
N CYS A 72 0.75 -14.46 22.39
CA CYS A 72 -0.27 -13.58 22.94
C CYS A 72 -0.41 -13.90 24.44
N PHE A 73 0.11 -13.00 25.27
CA PHE A 73 0.11 -13.12 26.72
C PHE A 73 -0.93 -12.17 27.35
N HIS A 74 -1.82 -12.70 28.20
CA HIS A 74 -2.76 -11.89 28.96
C HIS A 74 -2.25 -11.67 30.39
N TRP A 75 -1.87 -10.42 30.68
CA TRP A 75 -1.47 -10.00 32.01
C TRP A 75 -2.70 -9.68 32.87
N LYS A 76 -3.25 -10.73 33.50
CA LYS A 76 -4.52 -10.69 34.26
C LYS A 76 -4.59 -9.59 35.34
N GLN A 77 -3.48 -9.26 35.99
CA GLN A 77 -3.45 -8.26 37.08
C GLN A 77 -3.73 -6.83 36.58
N GLN A 78 -3.32 -6.51 35.35
CA GLN A 78 -3.55 -5.21 34.74
C GLN A 78 -4.66 -5.22 33.70
N ASP A 79 -5.20 -6.40 33.41
CA ASP A 79 -6.12 -6.67 32.29
C ASP A 79 -5.60 -6.14 30.95
N ILE A 80 -4.30 -6.37 30.69
CA ILE A 80 -3.63 -5.97 29.45
C ILE A 80 -3.18 -7.21 28.68
N TYR A 81 -3.43 -7.21 27.38
CA TYR A 81 -2.89 -8.15 26.42
C TYR A 81 -1.55 -7.65 25.88
N LEU A 82 -0.55 -8.53 25.89
CA LEU A 82 0.76 -8.34 25.34
C LEU A 82 0.91 -9.27 24.12
N VAL A 83 1.01 -8.68 22.94
CA VAL A 83 1.50 -9.39 21.75
C VAL A 83 3.02 -9.26 21.75
N LEU A 84 3.68 -10.36 22.06
CA LEU A 84 5.14 -10.43 22.17
C LEU A 84 5.71 -11.11 20.94
N TYR A 85 6.85 -10.61 20.45
CA TYR A 85 7.55 -11.20 19.31
C TYR A 85 9.06 -11.19 19.55
N ASN A 86 9.73 -12.23 19.05
CA ASN A 86 11.17 -12.34 19.06
C ASN A 86 11.77 -11.48 17.94
N GLU A 87 12.33 -10.34 18.31
CA GLU A 87 12.99 -9.44 17.38
C GLU A 87 14.32 -9.97 16.80
N LYS A 88 14.86 -11.07 17.36
CA LYS A 88 16.08 -11.72 16.85
C LYS A 88 15.81 -12.64 15.66
N VAL A 89 14.56 -12.91 15.28
CA VAL A 89 14.24 -13.65 14.05
C VAL A 89 14.74 -12.85 12.85
N GLU A 90 15.64 -13.45 12.06
CA GLU A 90 16.33 -12.75 10.96
C GLU A 90 15.34 -12.21 9.92
N ASN A 91 14.33 -13.00 9.56
CA ASN A 91 13.35 -12.64 8.55
C ASN A 91 12.28 -11.68 9.11
N GLN A 92 12.36 -10.41 8.73
CA GLN A 92 11.40 -9.38 9.16
C GLN A 92 9.96 -9.66 8.70
N ALA A 93 9.78 -10.28 7.54
CA ALA A 93 8.47 -10.65 7.04
C ALA A 93 7.85 -11.79 7.87
N ARG A 94 8.69 -12.68 8.43
CA ARG A 94 8.27 -13.70 9.41
C ARG A 94 7.84 -13.07 10.73
N ILE A 95 8.62 -12.12 11.27
CA ILE A 95 8.20 -11.35 12.46
C ILE A 95 6.84 -10.67 12.23
N ARG A 96 6.64 -10.09 11.05
CA ARG A 96 5.38 -9.43 10.70
C ARG A 96 4.20 -10.42 10.68
N TRP A 97 4.41 -11.63 10.14
CA TRP A 97 3.42 -12.69 10.19
C TRP A 97 3.11 -13.12 11.63
N THR A 98 4.14 -13.33 12.45
CA THR A 98 3.99 -13.72 13.87
C THR A 98 3.15 -12.68 14.62
N ILE A 99 3.46 -11.38 14.51
CA ILE A 99 2.66 -10.33 15.16
C ILE A 99 1.20 -10.38 14.71
N ALA A 100 0.93 -10.57 13.41
CA ALA A 100 -0.43 -10.66 12.90
C ALA A 100 -1.17 -11.91 13.39
N HIS A 101 -0.47 -13.03 13.52
CA HIS A 101 -0.99 -14.27 14.08
C HIS A 101 -1.37 -14.09 15.56
N GLU A 102 -0.50 -13.49 16.36
CA GLU A 102 -0.79 -13.20 17.78
C GLU A 102 -1.92 -12.17 17.94
N LEU A 103 -2.01 -11.18 17.06
CA LEU A 103 -3.18 -10.29 16.98
C LEU A 103 -4.46 -11.07 16.68
N GLY A 104 -4.39 -12.17 15.95
CA GLY A 104 -5.51 -13.09 15.73
C GLY A 104 -5.99 -13.73 17.04
N HIS A 105 -5.06 -14.22 17.87
CA HIS A 105 -5.41 -14.73 19.20
C HIS A 105 -6.08 -13.67 20.08
N TYR A 106 -5.57 -12.43 20.06
CA TYR A 106 -6.18 -11.30 20.77
C TYR A 106 -7.58 -10.96 20.25
N MET A 107 -7.75 -10.76 18.94
CA MET A 107 -9.02 -10.35 18.34
C MET A 107 -10.09 -11.43 18.49
N LEU A 108 -9.70 -12.71 18.46
CA LEU A 108 -10.61 -13.83 18.65
C LEU A 108 -10.80 -14.24 20.12
N LYS A 109 -10.10 -13.55 21.03
CA LYS A 109 -10.10 -13.77 22.49
C LYS A 109 -9.82 -15.23 22.87
N HIS A 110 -8.86 -15.86 22.19
CA HIS A 110 -8.50 -17.27 22.42
C HIS A 110 -7.99 -17.54 23.84
N ASN A 111 -7.29 -16.59 24.47
CA ASN A 111 -6.82 -16.73 25.84
C ASN A 111 -7.98 -16.92 26.84
N LEU A 112 -9.10 -16.23 26.63
CA LEU A 112 -10.27 -16.33 27.51
C LEU A 112 -11.01 -17.66 27.33
N LYS A 113 -11.09 -18.16 26.10
CA LYS A 113 -11.78 -19.42 25.80
C LYS A 113 -10.98 -20.64 26.28
N SER A 114 -9.66 -20.62 26.05
CA SER A 114 -8.76 -21.71 26.46
C SER A 114 -8.41 -21.71 27.96
N GLN A 115 -8.81 -20.67 28.71
CA GLN A 115 -8.40 -20.41 30.10
C GLN A 115 -6.87 -20.27 30.30
N ARG A 116 -6.07 -20.22 29.22
CA ARG A 116 -4.62 -20.07 29.27
C ARG A 116 -4.21 -18.60 29.21
N SER A 117 -3.31 -18.20 30.10
CA SER A 117 -2.70 -16.86 30.08
C SER A 117 -1.77 -16.66 28.88
N ILE A 118 -1.11 -17.74 28.42
CA ILE A 118 -0.18 -17.72 27.28
C ILE A 118 -0.72 -18.60 26.16
N LEU A 119 -0.77 -18.06 24.95
CA LEU A 119 -0.92 -18.82 23.72
C LEU A 119 0.34 -18.56 22.89
N GLY A 120 1.09 -19.62 22.57
CA GLY A 120 2.38 -19.52 21.92
C GLY A 120 2.65 -20.75 21.06
N ARG A 121 3.38 -20.57 19.96
CA ARG A 121 3.53 -21.56 18.89
C ARG A 121 4.21 -22.89 19.27
N GLY A 122 4.77 -23.03 20.47
CA GLY A 122 5.60 -24.16 20.89
C GLY A 122 4.94 -25.22 21.81
N GLY A 123 3.62 -25.22 21.99
CA GLY A 123 2.92 -26.16 22.87
C GLY A 123 2.55 -27.51 22.22
N VAL A 124 2.37 -28.57 23.03
CA VAL A 124 1.80 -29.85 22.57
C VAL A 124 0.34 -29.63 22.11
N PRO A 125 -0.04 -30.01 20.87
CA PRO A 125 -1.38 -29.76 20.37
C PRO A 125 -2.42 -30.60 21.12
N ASP A 126 -3.34 -29.93 21.81
CA ASP A 126 -4.69 -30.48 22.00
C ASP A 126 -5.53 -30.07 20.79
N LYS A 127 -6.55 -30.85 20.42
CA LYS A 127 -7.43 -30.59 19.27
C LYS A 127 -8.08 -29.20 19.34
N GLU A 128 -8.39 -28.73 20.55
CA GLU A 128 -8.88 -27.36 20.77
C GLU A 128 -7.81 -26.30 20.45
N TYR A 129 -6.55 -26.57 20.78
CA TYR A 129 -5.45 -25.66 20.50
C TYR A 129 -5.14 -25.56 19.00
N ASP A 130 -5.13 -26.70 18.30
CA ASP A 130 -4.98 -26.76 16.85
C ASP A 130 -6.07 -25.96 16.12
N MET A 131 -7.31 -25.98 16.66
CA MET A 131 -8.40 -25.15 16.16
C MET A 131 -8.09 -23.65 16.26
N TYR A 132 -7.62 -23.17 17.41
CA TYR A 132 -7.28 -21.75 17.62
C TYR A 132 -6.10 -21.29 16.76
N GLU A 133 -5.09 -22.14 16.57
CA GLU A 133 -3.94 -21.89 15.69
C GLU A 133 -4.37 -21.75 14.22
N LYS A 134 -5.28 -22.63 13.75
CA LYS A 134 -5.87 -22.55 12.41
C LYS A 134 -6.68 -21.26 12.22
N GLU A 135 -7.46 -20.88 13.22
CA GLU A 135 -8.19 -19.61 13.22
C GLU A 135 -7.24 -18.40 13.20
N ALA A 136 -6.19 -18.39 14.02
CA ALA A 136 -5.19 -17.31 14.05
C ALA A 136 -4.42 -17.19 12.72
N ASN A 137 -4.07 -18.31 12.09
CA ASN A 137 -3.47 -18.32 10.75
C ASN A 137 -4.44 -17.80 9.67
N CYS A 138 -5.72 -18.15 9.76
CA CYS A 138 -6.75 -17.61 8.87
C CYS A 138 -6.91 -16.09 9.05
N PHE A 139 -6.90 -15.63 10.30
CA PHE A 139 -6.91 -14.21 10.64
C PHE A 139 -5.69 -13.50 10.03
N ALA A 140 -4.48 -14.00 10.28
CA ALA A 140 -3.23 -13.37 9.82
C ALA A 140 -3.20 -13.22 8.28
N ARG A 141 -3.59 -14.28 7.55
CA ARG A 141 -3.69 -14.22 6.08
C ARG A 141 -4.66 -13.14 5.63
N ASN A 142 -5.89 -13.13 6.17
CA ASN A 142 -6.91 -12.15 5.78
C ASN A 142 -6.56 -10.72 6.23
N PHE A 143 -5.79 -10.56 7.30
CA PHE A 143 -5.34 -9.27 7.81
C PHE A 143 -4.18 -8.68 7.00
N LEU A 144 -3.19 -9.51 6.65
CA LEU A 144 -1.99 -9.04 5.95
C LEU A 144 -2.13 -9.02 4.44
N ALA A 145 -2.93 -9.92 3.88
CA ALA A 145 -3.13 -10.08 2.45
C ALA A 145 -4.63 -10.26 2.14
N PRO A 146 -5.51 -9.26 2.33
CA PRO A 146 -6.94 -9.46 2.18
C PRO A 146 -7.32 -10.02 0.80
N PRO A 147 -8.11 -11.10 0.71
CA PRO A 147 -8.41 -11.75 -0.57
C PRO A 147 -9.07 -10.79 -1.57
N VAL A 148 -9.94 -9.90 -1.08
CA VAL A 148 -10.59 -8.87 -1.91
C VAL A 148 -9.59 -7.94 -2.61
N VAL A 149 -8.42 -7.70 -2.02
CA VAL A 149 -7.37 -6.89 -2.63
C VAL A 149 -6.65 -7.71 -3.69
N ILE A 150 -6.13 -8.87 -3.31
CA ILE A 150 -5.27 -9.69 -4.16
C ILE A 150 -6.01 -10.23 -5.39
N THR A 151 -7.21 -10.79 -5.22
CA THR A 151 -7.92 -11.45 -6.32
C THR A 151 -8.53 -10.49 -7.33
N ASN A 152 -8.55 -9.18 -7.02
CA ASN A 152 -9.02 -8.12 -7.92
C ASN A 152 -7.89 -7.38 -8.63
N LEU A 153 -6.63 -7.78 -8.43
CA LEU A 153 -5.51 -7.28 -9.22
C LEU A 153 -5.50 -7.94 -10.63
N PRO A 154 -5.02 -7.23 -11.67
CA PRO A 154 -4.97 -7.77 -13.04
C PRO A 154 -4.13 -9.05 -13.17
N HIS A 155 -3.06 -9.12 -12.37
CA HIS A 155 -2.19 -10.28 -12.24
C HIS A 155 -1.84 -10.43 -10.77
N TRP A 156 -1.75 -11.67 -10.30
CA TRP A 156 -1.31 -12.00 -8.96
C TRP A 156 -0.66 -13.37 -8.94
N ASP A 157 0.51 -13.44 -8.33
CA ASP A 157 1.30 -14.64 -8.11
C ASP A 157 1.94 -14.57 -6.72
N THR A 158 2.68 -15.63 -6.35
CA THR A 158 3.41 -15.70 -5.09
C THR A 158 4.33 -14.51 -4.87
N TYR A 159 5.08 -14.07 -5.89
CA TYR A 159 6.05 -12.99 -5.76
C TYR A 159 5.35 -11.65 -5.49
N LEU A 160 4.32 -11.32 -6.29
CA LEU A 160 3.54 -10.11 -6.09
C LEU A 160 2.90 -10.07 -4.71
N ILE A 161 2.33 -11.19 -4.24
CA ILE A 161 1.72 -11.26 -2.91
C ILE A 161 2.78 -11.01 -1.82
N GLY A 162 3.96 -11.63 -1.95
CA GLY A 162 5.06 -11.44 -1.00
C GLY A 162 5.49 -9.98 -0.89
N GLU A 163 5.73 -9.34 -2.04
CA GLU A 163 6.15 -7.93 -2.14
C GLU A 163 5.05 -6.97 -1.66
N LEU A 164 3.84 -7.05 -2.23
CA LEU A 164 2.73 -6.13 -1.96
C LEU A 164 2.29 -6.18 -0.48
N CYS A 165 2.25 -7.38 0.08
CA CYS A 165 1.79 -7.59 1.44
C CYS A 165 2.95 -7.54 2.45
N ASN A 166 4.21 -7.53 2.01
CA ASN A 166 5.41 -7.67 2.83
C ASN A 166 5.31 -8.88 3.79
N ILE A 167 5.21 -10.07 3.20
CA ILE A 167 5.17 -11.37 3.90
C ILE A 167 6.23 -12.32 3.32
N SER A 168 6.61 -13.35 4.08
CA SER A 168 7.65 -14.28 3.62
C SER A 168 7.21 -15.02 2.35
N PHE A 169 8.19 -15.51 1.57
CA PHE A 169 7.91 -16.30 0.38
C PHE A 169 7.03 -17.53 0.68
N GLU A 170 7.28 -18.20 1.79
CA GLU A 170 6.45 -19.30 2.30
C GLU A 170 5.00 -18.86 2.55
N ALA A 171 4.80 -17.78 3.31
CA ALA A 171 3.46 -17.26 3.61
C ALA A 171 2.73 -16.81 2.33
N SER A 172 3.44 -16.20 1.38
CA SER A 172 2.89 -15.80 0.09
C SER A 172 2.50 -17.01 -0.77
N THR A 173 3.26 -18.11 -0.71
CA THR A 173 2.96 -19.36 -1.44
C THR A 173 1.68 -19.99 -0.92
N HIS A 174 1.57 -20.13 0.41
CA HIS A 174 0.34 -20.65 1.03
C HIS A 174 -0.87 -19.76 0.76
N THR A 175 -0.67 -18.45 0.75
CA THR A 175 -1.72 -17.46 0.45
C THR A 175 -2.18 -17.58 -1.01
N PHE A 176 -1.24 -17.64 -1.95
CA PHE A 176 -1.50 -17.83 -3.38
C PHE A 176 -2.30 -19.11 -3.64
N GLU A 177 -1.84 -20.25 -3.12
CA GLU A 177 -2.51 -21.54 -3.32
C GLU A 177 -3.90 -21.57 -2.69
N PHE A 178 -4.08 -20.94 -1.52
CA PHE A 178 -5.40 -20.80 -0.90
C PHE A 178 -6.37 -20.02 -1.80
N TYR A 179 -5.97 -18.87 -2.36
CA TYR A 179 -6.82 -18.08 -3.26
C TYR A 179 -7.07 -18.75 -4.60
N LYS A 180 -6.04 -19.40 -5.16
CA LYS A 180 -6.14 -20.16 -6.42
C LYS A 180 -7.13 -21.30 -6.29
N ASN A 181 -7.07 -22.07 -5.20
CA ASN A 181 -8.01 -23.16 -4.95
C ASN A 181 -9.42 -22.63 -4.64
N GLY A 182 -9.54 -21.54 -3.87
CA GLY A 182 -10.82 -20.86 -3.67
C GLY A 182 -11.48 -20.43 -4.97
N LYS A 183 -10.71 -19.84 -5.89
CA LYS A 183 -11.20 -19.43 -7.22
C LYS A 183 -11.65 -20.63 -8.07
N LYS A 184 -10.93 -21.76 -8.02
CA LYS A 184 -11.31 -23.02 -8.72
C LYS A 184 -12.67 -23.55 -8.27
N ILE A 185 -13.00 -23.41 -6.98
CA ILE A 185 -14.29 -23.85 -6.41
C ILE A 185 -15.37 -22.74 -6.44
N GLY A 186 -15.11 -21.61 -7.11
CA GLY A 186 -16.11 -20.56 -7.33
C GLY A 186 -16.19 -19.46 -6.26
N VAL A 187 -15.27 -19.41 -5.29
CA VAL A 187 -15.21 -18.30 -4.33
C VAL A 187 -14.83 -17.01 -5.05
N ARG A 188 -15.59 -15.94 -4.81
CA ARG A 188 -15.38 -14.61 -5.38
C ARG A 188 -15.41 -13.55 -4.29
N TYR A 189 -14.51 -12.57 -4.40
CA TYR A 189 -14.43 -11.44 -3.49
C TYR A 189 -14.72 -10.14 -4.25
N SER A 190 -15.78 -9.44 -3.86
CA SER A 190 -16.24 -8.24 -4.56
C SER A 190 -15.59 -6.97 -4.01
N LEU A 191 -15.07 -6.10 -4.89
CA LEU A 191 -14.66 -4.74 -4.54
C LEU A 191 -15.84 -3.86 -4.05
N GLY A 192 -17.08 -4.25 -4.29
CA GLY A 192 -18.27 -3.60 -3.74
C GLY A 192 -18.60 -3.99 -2.29
N SER A 193 -17.90 -4.97 -1.70
CA SER A 193 -18.05 -5.31 -0.29
C SER A 193 -17.52 -4.20 0.63
N LYS A 194 -17.93 -4.19 1.92
CA LYS A 194 -17.44 -3.20 2.91
C LYS A 194 -15.91 -3.12 2.94
N ILE A 195 -15.23 -4.26 2.98
CA ILE A 195 -13.77 -4.34 2.95
C ILE A 195 -13.20 -3.96 1.57
N GLY A 196 -13.88 -4.34 0.47
CA GLY A 196 -13.49 -3.97 -0.89
C GLY A 196 -13.48 -2.46 -1.10
N LEU A 197 -14.51 -1.75 -0.63
CA LEU A 197 -14.62 -0.30 -0.72
C LEU A 197 -13.46 0.42 -0.01
N ARG A 198 -13.00 -0.11 1.13
CA ARG A 198 -11.85 0.42 1.88
C ARG A 198 -10.56 0.40 1.06
N PHE A 199 -10.37 -0.64 0.25
CA PHE A 199 -9.17 -0.83 -0.56
C PHE A 199 -9.38 -0.46 -2.03
N LYS A 200 -10.57 0.04 -2.44
CA LYS A 200 -10.89 0.32 -3.84
C LYS A 200 -9.86 1.25 -4.49
N GLN A 201 -9.50 2.34 -3.80
CA GLN A 201 -8.50 3.28 -4.29
C GLN A 201 -7.10 2.65 -4.36
N PHE A 202 -6.73 1.83 -3.38
CA PHE A 202 -5.45 1.11 -3.38
C PHE A 202 -5.35 0.13 -4.54
N VAL A 203 -6.38 -0.71 -4.75
CA VAL A 203 -6.45 -1.66 -5.86
C VAL A 203 -6.39 -0.91 -7.20
N PHE A 204 -7.12 0.20 -7.33
CA PHE A 204 -7.04 1.04 -8.54
C PHE A 204 -5.63 1.56 -8.79
N LYS A 205 -4.96 2.13 -7.77
CA LYS A 205 -3.59 2.64 -7.89
C LYS A 205 -2.61 1.55 -8.32
N VAL A 206 -2.63 0.37 -7.69
CA VAL A 206 -1.73 -0.74 -8.01
C VAL A 206 -2.00 -1.29 -9.41
N SER A 207 -3.28 -1.46 -9.78
CA SER A 207 -3.67 -2.03 -11.08
C SER A 207 -3.30 -1.15 -12.27
N ASN A 208 -3.30 0.18 -12.05
CA ASN A 208 -3.10 1.18 -13.09
C ASN A 208 -1.77 1.93 -12.98
N LYS A 209 -0.83 1.41 -12.18
CA LYS A 209 0.51 1.99 -12.08
C LYS A 209 1.31 1.66 -13.35
N LYS A 210 1.85 2.72 -13.95
CA LYS A 210 2.70 2.68 -15.13
C LYS A 210 4.09 3.20 -14.77
N TYR A 211 5.09 2.65 -15.41
CA TYR A 211 6.48 3.08 -15.33
C TYR A 211 6.98 3.38 -16.74
N CYS A 212 7.55 4.56 -16.94
CA CYS A 212 8.17 4.93 -18.21
C CYS A 212 9.65 4.56 -18.19
N LYS A 213 10.08 3.70 -19.13
CA LYS A 213 11.49 3.30 -19.27
C LYS A 213 12.40 4.40 -19.82
N ASN A 214 11.83 5.40 -20.49
CA ASN A 214 12.59 6.51 -21.05
C ASN A 214 12.97 7.52 -19.96
N CYS A 215 12.00 7.93 -19.14
CA CYS A 215 12.22 8.98 -18.14
C CYS A 215 12.19 8.48 -16.68
N ASN A 216 12.03 7.18 -16.46
CA ASN A 216 12.02 6.52 -15.14
C ASN A 216 10.96 7.06 -14.16
N VAL A 217 9.86 7.61 -14.69
CA VAL A 217 8.73 8.08 -13.89
C VAL A 217 7.69 6.99 -13.72
N SER A 218 7.16 6.87 -12.51
CA SER A 218 5.93 6.16 -12.22
C SER A 218 4.74 7.10 -12.09
N PHE A 219 3.60 6.70 -12.62
CA PHE A 219 2.33 7.43 -12.50
C PHE A 219 1.14 6.46 -12.56
N VAL A 220 -0.04 6.90 -12.16
CA VAL A 220 -1.27 6.08 -12.18
C VAL A 220 -2.17 6.57 -13.31
N SER A 221 -2.45 5.70 -14.27
CA SER A 221 -3.39 5.99 -15.35
C SER A 221 -3.95 4.69 -15.91
N GLU A 222 -5.27 4.62 -16.08
CA GLU A 222 -5.93 3.45 -16.67
C GLU A 222 -5.72 3.41 -18.20
N THR A 223 -5.69 4.59 -18.84
CA THR A 223 -5.78 4.71 -20.30
C THR A 223 -4.49 5.17 -20.98
N ALA A 224 -3.51 5.70 -20.24
CA ALA A 224 -2.31 6.28 -20.85
C ALA A 224 -1.55 5.30 -21.75
N ARG A 225 -1.33 5.70 -23.00
CA ARG A 225 -0.50 5.01 -23.99
C ARG A 225 0.90 5.62 -24.05
N PHE A 226 1.02 6.90 -23.75
CA PHE A 226 2.26 7.66 -23.73
C PHE A 226 2.53 8.24 -22.34
N CYS A 227 3.80 8.44 -22.02
CA CYS A 227 4.24 9.01 -20.76
C CYS A 227 3.81 10.47 -20.64
N GLU A 228 3.08 10.79 -19.57
CA GLU A 228 2.60 12.13 -19.25
C GLU A 228 3.73 13.15 -19.01
N CYS A 229 4.95 12.67 -18.72
CA CYS A 229 6.12 13.50 -18.45
C CYS A 229 6.99 13.74 -19.69
N CYS A 230 7.26 12.71 -20.51
CA CYS A 230 8.23 12.79 -21.61
C CYS A 230 7.68 12.36 -22.99
N GLY A 231 6.40 12.00 -23.10
CA GLY A 231 5.77 11.65 -24.38
C GLY A 231 6.17 10.29 -24.95
N SER A 232 7.05 9.52 -24.29
CA SER A 232 7.47 8.19 -24.76
C SER A 232 6.35 7.14 -24.60
N ASP A 233 6.24 6.24 -25.58
CA ASP A 233 5.37 5.06 -25.55
C ASP A 233 5.96 3.86 -24.78
N GLN A 234 7.19 3.99 -24.26
CA GLN A 234 7.90 2.93 -23.54
C GLN A 234 7.40 2.79 -22.11
N LEU A 235 6.10 2.47 -21.97
CA LEU A 235 5.42 2.26 -20.71
C LEU A 235 5.33 0.77 -20.38
N THR A 236 5.67 0.43 -19.14
CA THR A 236 5.42 -0.90 -18.56
C THR A 236 4.47 -0.79 -17.37
N ARG A 237 3.64 -1.81 -17.17
CA ARG A 237 2.92 -1.96 -15.90
C ARG A 237 3.91 -2.34 -14.82
N THR A 238 3.91 -1.61 -13.72
CA THR A 238 4.62 -2.03 -12.51
C THR A 238 3.58 -2.31 -11.45
N LEU A 239 3.41 -3.58 -11.10
CA LEU A 239 2.56 -3.96 -9.96
C LEU A 239 3.29 -3.72 -8.61
N PHE A 240 4.58 -3.38 -8.68
CA PHE A 240 5.44 -3.15 -7.54
C PHE A 240 5.30 -1.71 -7.07
N LEU A 241 4.94 -1.56 -5.80
CA LEU A 241 5.20 -0.34 -5.03
C LEU A 241 6.60 -0.54 -4.43
N ASN A 242 7.64 0.09 -4.97
CA ASN A 242 8.91 0.11 -4.22
C ASN A 242 8.64 0.81 -2.87
N GLN A 243 9.32 0.37 -1.81
CA GLN A 243 9.27 1.10 -0.54
C GLN A 243 9.88 2.49 -0.76
N GLY A 244 9.05 3.53 -0.67
CA GLY A 244 9.44 4.90 -1.04
C GLY A 244 8.87 5.38 -2.38
N ASP A 245 8.11 4.55 -3.10
CA ASP A 245 7.35 4.93 -4.32
C ASP A 245 6.11 5.79 -4.02
N ASP A 246 6.14 6.57 -2.95
CA ASP A 246 5.55 7.90 -3.03
C ASP A 246 6.50 8.77 -3.89
N ILE A 247 6.75 8.34 -5.12
CA ILE A 247 6.75 9.32 -6.20
C ILE A 247 5.26 9.56 -6.46
N GLU A 248 4.59 10.17 -5.47
CA GLU A 248 3.59 11.19 -5.79
C GLU A 248 4.20 11.97 -6.94
N MET A 249 3.44 12.18 -8.03
CA MET A 249 3.89 13.10 -9.09
C MET A 249 4.59 14.26 -8.39
N ILE A 250 5.93 14.41 -8.54
CA ILE A 250 6.76 15.38 -7.77
C ILE A 250 6.47 16.80 -8.27
N TYR A 251 5.24 17.02 -8.73
CA TYR A 251 4.71 18.32 -9.01
C TYR A 251 3.73 18.59 -7.90
N PRO A 252 4.02 19.57 -7.02
CA PRO A 252 2.92 20.20 -6.30
C PRO A 252 1.84 20.52 -7.34
N VAL A 253 0.59 20.19 -7.03
CA VAL A 253 -0.55 20.72 -7.79
C VAL A 253 -0.44 22.23 -7.69
N VAL A 254 0.19 22.87 -8.68
CA VAL A 254 0.40 24.32 -8.65
C VAL A 254 -0.93 25.01 -8.92
N TYR A 255 -1.81 24.35 -9.68
CA TYR A 255 -3.10 24.87 -10.09
C TYR A 255 -4.18 23.80 -9.99
N SER A 256 -5.21 24.07 -9.18
CA SER A 256 -6.45 23.30 -9.20
C SER A 256 -7.24 23.66 -10.46
N ALA A 257 -7.79 22.66 -11.12
CA ALA A 257 -8.70 22.84 -12.24
C ALA A 257 -10.13 22.44 -11.86
N ASP A 258 -11.11 23.04 -12.55
CA ASP A 258 -12.51 22.63 -12.49
C ASP A 258 -12.77 21.33 -13.27
N GLU A 259 -14.05 20.92 -13.33
CA GLU A 259 -14.47 19.70 -14.05
C GLU A 259 -14.18 19.75 -15.56
N SER A 260 -14.00 20.95 -16.14
CA SER A 260 -13.63 21.13 -17.55
C SER A 260 -12.11 21.08 -17.80
N GLY A 261 -11.30 20.98 -16.74
CA GLY A 261 -9.84 21.01 -16.82
C GLY A 261 -9.25 22.43 -16.85
N LYS A 262 -10.08 23.45 -16.62
CA LYS A 262 -9.67 24.85 -16.59
C LYS A 262 -9.12 25.24 -15.23
N VAL A 263 -7.96 25.89 -15.20
CA VAL A 263 -7.36 26.36 -13.94
C VAL A 263 -8.09 27.57 -13.37
N ASN A 264 -8.27 27.57 -12.05
CA ASN A 264 -8.97 28.66 -11.34
C ASN A 264 -8.16 29.96 -11.26
N ILE A 265 -6.83 29.85 -11.33
CA ILE A 265 -5.90 30.98 -11.22
C ILE A 265 -4.95 30.93 -12.41
N CYS A 266 -4.71 32.07 -13.07
CA CYS A 266 -3.85 32.12 -14.24
C CYS A 266 -2.39 31.78 -13.86
N PRO A 267 -1.75 30.80 -14.51
CA PRO A 267 -0.38 30.41 -14.17
C PRO A 267 0.70 31.45 -14.45
N ARG A 268 0.38 32.44 -15.31
CA ARG A 268 1.35 33.44 -15.78
C ARG A 268 1.24 34.75 -15.01
N CYS A 269 0.03 35.21 -14.73
CA CYS A 269 -0.21 36.52 -14.10
C CYS A 269 -0.97 36.45 -12.78
N LEU A 270 -1.30 35.24 -12.31
CA LEU A 270 -2.02 34.99 -11.06
C LEU A 270 -3.41 35.64 -10.97
N ASN A 271 -3.97 36.07 -12.11
CA ASN A 271 -5.34 36.56 -12.15
C ASN A 271 -6.31 35.47 -11.64
N GLU A 272 -7.20 35.84 -10.73
CA GLU A 272 -8.23 34.96 -10.16
C GLU A 272 -9.59 35.19 -10.85
N GLU A 273 -9.75 36.33 -11.55
CA GLU A 273 -10.98 36.69 -12.26
C GLU A 273 -11.01 36.05 -13.65
N MET A 274 -11.38 34.76 -13.71
CA MET A 274 -11.53 34.01 -14.95
C MET A 274 -12.93 34.18 -15.56
N HIS A 275 -12.99 34.46 -16.86
CA HIS A 275 -14.27 34.47 -17.58
C HIS A 275 -14.87 33.06 -17.61
N PRO A 276 -16.11 32.79 -17.15
CA PRO A 276 -16.63 31.43 -16.98
C PRO A 276 -16.51 30.55 -18.23
N ALA A 277 -16.90 31.09 -19.41
CA ALA A 277 -16.88 30.36 -20.67
C ALA A 277 -15.60 30.53 -21.51
N GLY A 278 -14.60 31.25 -21.00
CA GLY A 278 -13.37 31.56 -21.76
C GLY A 278 -12.23 30.63 -21.42
N ASP A 279 -11.51 30.12 -22.44
CA ASP A 279 -10.32 29.28 -22.28
C ASP A 279 -9.02 30.09 -22.18
N PHE A 280 -9.12 31.41 -22.20
CA PHE A 280 -7.98 32.32 -22.13
C PHE A 280 -8.11 33.25 -20.93
N CYS A 281 -6.99 33.53 -20.28
CA CYS A 281 -6.91 34.54 -19.23
C CYS A 281 -7.19 35.93 -19.82
N PRO A 282 -8.16 36.70 -19.30
CA PRO A 282 -8.48 38.02 -19.83
C PRO A 282 -7.34 39.03 -19.66
N GLN A 283 -6.47 38.83 -18.67
CA GLN A 283 -5.39 39.77 -18.36
C GLN A 283 -4.15 39.58 -19.23
N CYS A 284 -3.77 38.34 -19.53
CA CYS A 284 -2.49 38.05 -20.22
C CYS A 284 -2.63 37.17 -21.47
N GLY A 285 -3.86 36.80 -21.85
CA GLY A 285 -4.16 35.97 -23.03
C GLY A 285 -3.62 34.54 -22.98
N LEU A 286 -3.15 34.06 -21.82
CA LEU A 286 -2.67 32.68 -21.68
C LEU A 286 -3.85 31.71 -21.73
N GLU A 287 -3.72 30.62 -22.50
CA GLU A 287 -4.64 29.49 -22.45
C GLU A 287 -4.64 28.85 -21.06
N VAL A 288 -5.80 28.81 -20.40
CA VAL A 288 -6.00 28.33 -19.01
C VAL A 288 -6.55 26.90 -18.93
N VAL A 289 -6.67 26.22 -20.07
CA VAL A 289 -6.96 24.79 -20.16
C VAL A 289 -5.74 24.10 -20.76
N ASN A 290 -5.21 23.07 -20.09
CA ASN A 290 -4.08 22.33 -20.65
C ASN A 290 -4.60 21.36 -21.72
N ARG A 291 -4.27 21.61 -22.99
CA ARG A 291 -4.64 20.74 -24.13
C ARG A 291 -3.43 20.08 -24.77
N CYS A 292 -3.67 19.00 -25.51
CA CYS A 292 -2.71 18.46 -26.46
C CYS A 292 -2.43 19.48 -27.59
N ASP A 293 -1.17 19.66 -27.94
CA ASP A 293 -0.72 20.63 -28.96
C ASP A 293 -0.86 20.12 -30.41
N ASP A 294 -1.41 18.92 -30.59
CA ASP A 294 -1.78 18.30 -31.87
C ASP A 294 -0.76 18.36 -33.03
N ILE A 295 0.54 18.43 -32.73
CA ILE A 295 1.58 18.33 -33.75
C ILE A 295 1.85 16.84 -34.03
N SER A 296 0.88 16.13 -34.60
CA SER A 296 1.15 14.78 -35.09
C SER A 296 1.91 14.84 -36.42
N TYR A 297 3.15 14.34 -36.37
CA TYR A 297 3.99 13.85 -37.47
C TYR A 297 3.47 14.09 -38.91
N TYR A 298 4.08 15.03 -39.62
CA TYR A 298 3.95 15.17 -41.07
C TYR A 298 4.50 13.91 -41.78
N SER A 299 3.67 12.89 -42.01
CA SER A 299 3.93 11.91 -43.05
C SER A 299 2.94 12.13 -44.20
N ASN A 300 3.43 12.67 -45.32
CA ASN A 300 2.83 12.62 -46.65
C ASN A 300 1.32 12.96 -46.76
N HIS A 301 1.00 14.24 -46.58
CA HIS A 301 -0.20 14.91 -47.14
C HIS A 301 -1.60 14.41 -46.71
N ALA A 302 -1.78 13.98 -45.47
CA ALA A 302 -3.10 14.04 -44.79
C ALA A 302 -2.93 14.07 -43.26
N PRO A 303 -3.59 14.98 -42.51
CA PRO A 303 -3.68 14.87 -41.06
C PRO A 303 -4.68 13.76 -40.72
N VAL A 304 -4.20 12.62 -40.19
CA VAL A 304 -5.07 11.45 -39.94
C VAL A 304 -5.60 11.42 -38.50
N PHE A 305 -5.08 12.24 -37.58
CA PHE A 305 -5.57 12.28 -36.20
C PHE A 305 -5.36 13.66 -35.56
N ASN A 306 -6.46 14.36 -35.26
CA ASN A 306 -6.46 15.53 -34.39
C ASN A 306 -6.76 15.08 -32.95
N CYS A 307 -5.78 15.21 -32.07
CA CYS A 307 -5.91 14.85 -30.67
C CYS A 307 -6.44 16.03 -29.85
N GLU A 308 -7.76 16.06 -29.62
CA GLU A 308 -8.43 17.10 -28.83
C GLU A 308 -8.41 16.83 -27.30
N ALA A 309 -7.43 16.07 -26.82
CA ALA A 309 -7.39 15.66 -25.42
C ALA A 309 -7.17 16.87 -24.49
N VAL A 310 -8.10 17.03 -23.53
CA VAL A 310 -7.89 17.87 -22.34
C VAL A 310 -6.99 17.11 -21.37
N LEU A 311 -5.95 17.77 -20.92
CA LEU A 311 -4.88 17.23 -20.10
C LEU A 311 -4.99 17.79 -18.67
N SER A 312 -4.51 17.03 -17.70
CA SER A 312 -4.38 17.54 -16.33
C SER A 312 -3.38 18.71 -16.30
N PRO A 313 -3.52 19.68 -15.38
CA PRO A 313 -2.63 20.86 -15.32
C PRO A 313 -1.13 20.56 -15.18
N ASN A 314 -0.77 19.37 -14.72
CA ASN A 314 0.62 18.91 -14.53
C ASN A 314 1.15 18.00 -15.66
N GLN A 315 0.32 17.64 -16.64
CA GLN A 315 0.70 16.79 -17.76
C GLN A 315 1.48 17.59 -18.80
N ARG A 316 2.71 17.16 -19.09
CA ARG A 316 3.61 17.78 -20.07
C ARG A 316 3.37 17.29 -21.48
N HIS A 317 2.97 16.03 -21.59
CA HIS A 317 2.70 15.35 -22.85
C HIS A 317 1.35 14.64 -22.78
N CYS A 318 0.70 14.53 -23.94
CA CYS A 318 -0.59 13.89 -24.09
C CYS A 318 -0.48 12.38 -23.84
N HIS A 319 -1.28 11.86 -22.91
CA HIS A 319 -1.33 10.44 -22.60
C HIS A 319 -1.89 9.58 -23.76
N VAL A 320 -2.54 10.20 -24.76
CA VAL A 320 -3.17 9.52 -25.90
C VAL A 320 -2.24 9.43 -27.12
N CYS A 321 -1.53 10.50 -27.48
CA CYS A 321 -0.70 10.59 -28.70
C CYS A 321 0.77 10.94 -28.47
N GLY A 322 1.17 11.24 -27.23
CA GLY A 322 2.56 11.59 -26.89
C GLY A 322 2.98 13.01 -27.24
N CYS A 323 2.15 13.79 -27.92
CA CYS A 323 2.45 15.19 -28.29
C CYS A 323 2.61 16.08 -27.06
N GLN A 324 3.34 17.16 -27.23
CA GLN A 324 3.53 18.19 -26.22
C GLN A 324 2.17 18.79 -25.78
N SER A 325 2.09 19.20 -24.52
CA SER A 325 0.96 19.95 -24.00
C SER A 325 1.12 21.46 -24.24
N THR A 326 0.01 22.16 -24.38
CA THR A 326 -0.04 23.62 -24.49
C THR A 326 0.62 24.30 -23.28
N PHE A 327 0.50 23.75 -22.07
CA PHE A 327 1.18 24.30 -20.89
C PHE A 327 2.71 24.15 -20.96
N LEU A 328 3.22 23.03 -21.47
CA LEU A 328 4.66 22.88 -21.71
C LEU A 328 5.13 23.82 -22.84
N ARG A 329 4.37 23.94 -23.94
CA ARG A 329 4.68 24.84 -25.07
C ARG A 329 4.73 26.31 -24.63
N ASN A 330 3.76 26.74 -23.83
CA ASN A 330 3.62 28.12 -23.37
C ASN A 330 4.54 28.48 -22.19
N GLY A 331 5.44 27.56 -21.79
CA GLY A 331 6.38 27.75 -20.69
C GLY A 331 5.73 27.78 -19.29
N VAL A 332 4.48 27.33 -19.17
CA VAL A 332 3.77 27.20 -17.88
C VAL A 332 4.37 26.04 -17.07
N LEU A 333 4.72 24.94 -17.76
CA LEU A 333 5.42 23.80 -17.18
C LEU A 333 6.87 23.78 -17.63
N GLU A 334 7.81 23.62 -16.70
CA GLU A 334 9.21 23.32 -17.04
C GLU A 334 9.35 21.90 -17.60
N PRO A 335 10.23 21.63 -18.58
CA PRO A 335 10.50 20.28 -19.08
C PRO A 335 10.91 19.30 -17.96
N TRP A 336 10.47 18.04 -18.07
CA TRP A 336 10.67 17.02 -17.03
C TRP A 336 12.14 16.79 -16.64
N GLU A 337 13.06 16.80 -17.60
CA GLU A 337 14.49 16.59 -17.33
C GLU A 337 15.10 17.67 -16.42
N LYS A 338 14.67 18.94 -16.56
CA LYS A 338 15.13 20.02 -15.67
C LYS A 338 14.66 19.84 -14.23
N ILE A 339 13.46 19.28 -14.03
CA ILE A 339 12.95 19.01 -12.68
C ILE A 339 13.69 17.85 -12.02
N LYS A 340 13.99 16.78 -12.77
CA LYS A 340 14.81 15.68 -12.26
C LYS A 340 16.16 16.14 -11.74
N GLU A 341 16.82 17.03 -12.47
CA GLU A 341 18.12 17.59 -12.07
C GLU A 341 18.02 18.35 -10.74
N LYS A 342 16.99 19.21 -10.58
CA LYS A 342 16.72 19.93 -9.32
C LYS A 342 16.40 18.98 -8.16
N ALA A 343 15.61 17.95 -8.41
CA ALA A 343 15.24 16.96 -7.39
C ALA A 343 16.44 16.11 -6.95
N GLY A 344 17.29 15.68 -7.89
CA GLY A 344 18.52 14.92 -7.61
C GLY A 344 19.57 15.71 -6.83
N GLN A 345 19.61 17.04 -6.97
CA GLN A 345 20.50 17.90 -6.16
C GLN A 345 20.03 18.02 -4.69
N THR A 346 18.72 17.91 -4.44
CA THR A 346 18.15 18.02 -3.09
C THR A 346 18.39 16.76 -2.26
N THR A 347 18.39 15.58 -2.89
CA THR A 347 18.73 14.32 -2.22
C THR A 347 20.21 14.20 -1.88
N VAL A 348 21.12 14.66 -2.75
CA VAL A 348 22.58 14.64 -2.49
C VAL A 348 22.99 15.57 -1.33
N LEU A 349 22.27 16.67 -1.10
CA LEU A 349 22.55 17.56 0.04
C LEU A 349 22.06 17.01 1.40
N SER A 350 21.21 15.98 1.40
CA SER A 350 20.71 15.35 2.63
C SER A 350 21.55 14.15 3.14
N GLU A 351 22.46 13.63 2.32
CA GLU A 351 23.38 12.54 2.69
C GLU A 351 24.73 13.04 3.24
N GLY A 352 24.95 14.37 3.29
CA GLY A 352 26.21 14.99 3.68
C GLY A 352 26.45 15.26 5.18
N PHE A 353 25.51 14.92 6.07
CA PHE A 353 25.70 15.08 7.52
C PHE A 353 25.57 13.75 8.28
N SER A 354 26.42 12.79 7.95
CA SER A 354 26.78 11.73 8.90
C SER A 354 28.10 12.10 9.59
N LYS A 355 28.03 12.07 10.91
CA LYS A 355 29.02 12.55 11.87
C LYS A 355 30.37 11.83 11.69
N ASN A 356 31.44 12.61 11.61
CA ASN A 356 32.79 12.14 11.97
C ASN A 356 32.78 11.59 13.41
N PRO A 357 33.25 10.36 13.66
CA PRO A 357 33.66 9.94 14.99
C PRO A 357 35.16 10.23 15.14
N SER A 358 35.49 11.35 15.79
CA SER A 358 36.81 11.57 16.37
C SER A 358 36.77 11.21 17.84
N LEU A 359 37.53 10.16 18.16
CA LEU A 359 38.23 9.79 19.41
C LEU A 359 37.52 9.94 20.76
#